data_AF-A0A0R3SLS5-F1
#
_entry.id   AF-A0A0R3SLS5-F1
#
_cell.length_a   1.000
_cell.length_b   1.000
_cell.length_c   1.000
_cell.angle_alpha   90.00
_cell.angle_beta   90.00
_cell.angle_gamma   90.00
#
_symmetry.space_group_name_H-M   'P 1'
#
loop_
_entity.id
_entity.type
_entity.pdbx_description
1 polymer ?
#
loop_
_entity_poly.entity_id
_entity_poly.type
_entity_poly.pdbx_seq_one_letter_code
_entity_poly.pdbx_strand_id
1 'polypeptide(L)'
;MHRGKTLQAGHYIAYRCWKKVMETKSTDEWVFTSDESVNLVNFTSVQNCQAYMLFYEPEKAHEEDSSNSQDEIFIGDDNDDWDGDRIQYFIQNIERIASPSDRIKILMAAACGACDVV
;
A
#
# COMPACT_ATOMS: atom_id res chain seq x y z
N MET A 1 -10.16 2.76 -9.37
CA MET A 1 -11.40 3.21 -8.70
C MET A 1 -12.57 2.97 -9.63
N HIS A 2 -13.72 2.56 -9.10
CA HIS A 2 -14.93 2.34 -9.87
C HIS A 2 -15.82 3.59 -9.78
N ARG A 3 -16.17 4.19 -10.93
CA ARG A 3 -17.17 5.26 -11.04
C ARG A 3 -18.43 4.73 -11.70
N GLY A 4 -19.44 4.43 -10.90
CA GLY A 4 -20.72 3.92 -11.38
C GLY A 4 -21.79 3.91 -10.29
N LYS A 5 -23.07 3.95 -10.69
CA LYS A 5 -24.20 3.89 -9.77
C LYS A 5 -24.46 2.47 -9.24
N THR A 6 -23.99 1.46 -9.96
CA THR A 6 -24.15 0.05 -9.60
C THR A 6 -22.84 -0.70 -9.83
N LEU A 7 -22.64 -1.83 -9.15
CA LEU A 7 -21.44 -2.67 -9.30
C LEU A 7 -21.29 -3.28 -10.71
N GLN A 8 -22.38 -3.32 -11.49
CA GLN A 8 -22.43 -3.91 -12.83
C GLN A 8 -22.40 -2.86 -13.95
N ALA A 9 -22.50 -1.57 -13.60
CA ALA A 9 -22.48 -0.48 -14.56
C ALA A 9 -21.66 0.70 -14.00
N GLY A 10 -20.46 0.85 -14.55
CA GLY A 10 -19.55 1.95 -14.26
C GLY A 10 -18.25 1.83 -15.05
N HIS A 11 -17.41 2.85 -14.92
CA HIS A 11 -16.12 2.92 -15.58
C HIS A 11 -15.01 2.82 -14.54
N TYR A 12 -13.95 2.09 -14.89
CA TYR A 12 -12.76 2.02 -14.06
C TYR A 12 -11.83 3.15 -14.43
N ILE A 13 -11.34 3.86 -13.41
CA ILE A 13 -10.30 4.87 -13.55
C ILE A 13 -9.08 4.43 -12.75
N ALA A 14 -7.90 4.83 -13.21
CA ALA A 14 -6.63 4.48 -12.57
C ALA A 14 -5.89 5.73 -12.12
N TYR A 15 -5.27 5.64 -10.94
CA TYR A 15 -4.24 6.56 -10.51
C TYR A 15 -2.92 5.80 -10.53
N ARG A 16 -1.89 6.37 -11.16
CA ARG A 16 -0.57 5.76 -11.26
C ARG A 16 0.48 6.75 -10.79
N CYS A 17 1.40 6.29 -9.95
CA CYS A 17 2.62 7.02 -9.66
C CYS A 17 3.64 6.78 -10.78
N TRP A 18 4.18 7.87 -11.30
CA TRP A 18 5.31 7.88 -12.21
C TRP A 18 6.51 8.44 -11.46
N LYS A 19 7.44 7.56 -11.08
CA LYS A 19 8.72 7.98 -10.49
C LYS A 19 9.64 8.46 -11.60
N LYS A 20 9.87 9.77 -11.67
CA LYS A 20 10.88 10.33 -12.57
C LYS A 20 12.22 10.34 -11.85
N VAL A 21 13.14 9.49 -12.29
CA VAL A 21 14.52 9.48 -11.80
C VAL A 21 15.30 10.53 -12.62
N MET A 22 15.48 11.71 -12.04
CA MET A 22 16.44 12.71 -12.52
C MET A 22 17.66 12.66 -11.60
N GLU A 23 18.86 12.81 -12.15
CA GLU A 23 20.21 12.52 -11.60
C GLU A 23 20.49 12.89 -10.12
N THR A 24 19.65 13.71 -9.47
CA THR A 24 19.82 14.10 -8.06
C THR A 24 18.52 14.12 -7.24
N LYS A 25 17.35 13.91 -7.85
CA LYS A 25 16.04 13.95 -7.17
C LYS A 25 15.03 13.01 -7.83
N SER A 26 14.41 12.16 -7.02
CA SER A 26 13.16 11.51 -7.39
C SER A 26 12.01 12.48 -7.19
N THR A 27 11.20 12.68 -8.22
CA THR A 27 9.92 13.37 -8.10
C THR A 27 8.80 12.41 -8.46
N ASP A 28 7.88 12.23 -7.53
CA ASP A 28 6.68 11.42 -7.73
C ASP A 28 5.62 12.26 -8.45
N GLU A 29 5.36 11.91 -9.70
CA GLU A 29 4.29 12.52 -10.49
C GLU A 29 3.09 11.56 -10.52
N TRP A 30 1.91 12.04 -10.15
CA TRP A 30 0.71 11.20 -10.18
C TRP A 30 -0.11 11.48 -11.43
N VAL A 31 -0.53 10.41 -12.10
CA VAL A 31 -1.33 10.45 -13.32
C VAL A 31 -2.69 9.82 -13.06
N PHE A 32 -3.73 10.53 -13.45
CA PHE A 32 -5.09 10.06 -13.53
C PHE A 32 -5.39 9.62 -14.97
N THR A 33 -5.96 8.42 -15.12
CA THR A 33 -6.36 7.85 -16.40
C THR A 33 -7.82 7.41 -16.36
N SER A 34 -8.61 7.90 -17.31
CA SER A 34 -9.96 7.43 -17.63
C SER A 34 -10.08 7.13 -19.12
N ASP A 35 -11.19 6.52 -19.54
CA ASP A 35 -11.50 6.27 -20.96
C ASP A 35 -11.48 7.55 -21.81
N GLU A 36 -11.78 8.70 -21.20
CA GLU A 36 -11.90 10.00 -21.88
C GLU A 36 -10.64 10.85 -21.82
N SER A 37 -9.79 10.68 -20.80
CA SER A 37 -8.72 11.64 -20.52
C SER A 37 -7.56 11.06 -19.71
N VAL A 38 -6.39 11.69 -19.88
CA VAL A 38 -5.19 11.44 -19.08
C VAL A 38 -4.70 12.78 -18.53
N ASN A 39 -4.64 12.91 -17.21
CA ASN A 39 -4.32 14.17 -16.54
C ASN A 39 -3.28 13.97 -15.43
N LEU A 40 -2.39 14.94 -15.26
CA LEU A 40 -1.55 15.02 -14.06
C LEU A 40 -2.39 15.47 -12.86
N VAL A 41 -2.16 14.84 -11.72
CA VAL A 41 -2.87 15.12 -10.46
C VAL A 41 -1.90 15.19 -9.30
N ASN A 42 -2.31 15.83 -8.22
CA ASN A 42 -1.54 15.83 -6.98
C ASN A 42 -1.80 14.56 -6.16
N PHE A 43 -0.88 14.24 -5.25
CA PHE A 43 -1.03 13.08 -4.37
C PHE A 43 -2.27 13.19 -3.46
N THR A 44 -2.64 14.39 -3.03
CA THR A 44 -3.83 14.62 -2.21
C THR A 44 -5.12 14.12 -2.87
N SER A 45 -5.26 14.27 -4.20
CA SER A 45 -6.41 13.76 -4.95
C SER A 45 -6.44 12.23 -4.99
N VAL A 46 -5.26 11.61 -5.03
CA VAL A 46 -5.10 10.15 -4.99
C VAL A 46 -5.49 9.62 -3.61
N GLN A 47 -5.08 10.28 -2.53
CA GLN A 47 -5.41 9.87 -1.16
C GLN A 47 -6.90 9.96 -0.85
N ASN A 48 -7.60 10.96 -1.39
CA ASN A 48 -9.03 11.14 -1.18
C ASN A 48 -9.90 10.17 -2.02
N CYS A 49 -9.28 9.28 -2.80
CA CYS A 49 -9.98 8.34 -3.66
C CYS A 49 -10.26 7.02 -2.95
N GLN A 50 -11.51 6.55 -2.98
CA GLN A 50 -11.84 5.19 -2.56
C GLN A 50 -11.40 4.18 -3.63
N ALA A 51 -10.29 3.49 -3.38
CA ALA A 51 -9.74 2.51 -4.30
C ALA A 51 -10.58 1.21 -4.28
N TYR A 52 -10.81 0.65 -5.47
CA TYR A 52 -11.37 -0.69 -5.64
C TYR A 52 -10.27 -1.76 -5.66
N MET A 53 -9.11 -1.42 -6.22
CA MET A 53 -7.90 -2.25 -6.25
C MET A 53 -6.69 -1.35 -6.02
N LEU A 54 -5.67 -1.88 -5.34
CA LEU A 54 -4.40 -1.21 -5.05
C LEU A 54 -3.25 -2.10 -5.51
N PHE A 55 -2.23 -1.49 -6.12
CA PHE A 55 -1.03 -2.17 -6.58
C PHE A 55 0.18 -1.46 -5.97
N TYR A 56 1.11 -2.25 -5.45
CA TYR A 56 2.34 -1.77 -4.84
C TYR A 56 3.52 -2.49 -5.49
N GLU A 57 4.56 -1.73 -5.80
CA GLU A 57 5.85 -2.28 -6.21
C GLU A 57 6.82 -2.10 -5.05
N PRO A 58 7.63 -3.12 -4.71
CA PRO A 58 8.66 -2.97 -3.70
C PRO A 58 9.66 -1.89 -4.16
N GLU A 59 9.96 -0.95 -3.27
CA GLU A 59 11.04 -0.01 -3.51
C GLU A 59 12.33 -0.82 -3.61
N LYS A 60 13.05 -0.68 -4.73
CA LYS A 60 14.38 -1.29 -4.84
C LYS A 60 15.21 -0.67 -3.73
N ALA A 61 15.65 -1.49 -2.78
CA ALA A 61 16.59 -1.07 -1.76
C ALA A 61 17.76 -0.41 -2.48
N HIS A 62 18.01 0.86 -2.18
CA HIS A 62 19.34 1.39 -2.39
C HIS A 62 20.24 0.50 -1.54
N GLU A 63 21.08 -0.32 -2.18
CA GLU A 63 22.09 -1.13 -1.51
C GLU A 63 23.10 -0.17 -0.87
N GLU A 64 22.72 0.39 0.28
CA GLU A 64 23.65 0.99 1.22
C GLU A 64 23.91 -0.07 2.28
N ASP A 65 25.06 -0.72 2.14
CA ASP A 65 25.68 -1.58 3.14
C ASP A 65 25.71 -0.85 4.48
N SER A 66 24.78 -1.18 5.38
CA SER A 66 24.87 -0.79 6.78
C SER A 66 24.20 -1.83 7.66
N SER A 67 25.00 -2.84 7.99
CA SER A 67 24.87 -3.67 9.18
C SER A 67 24.57 -2.81 10.42
N ASN A 68 23.45 -3.08 11.11
CA ASN A 68 23.23 -3.00 12.57
C ASN A 68 21.74 -3.29 12.85
N SER A 69 21.36 -4.54 13.17
CA SER A 69 21.32 -5.18 14.50
C SER A 69 19.94 -5.11 15.22
N GLN A 70 19.28 -6.27 15.26
CA GLN A 70 18.55 -6.85 16.41
C GLN A 70 17.11 -6.47 16.79
N ASP A 71 16.39 -5.59 16.09
CA ASP A 71 15.00 -5.23 16.49
C ASP A 71 13.92 -5.40 15.40
N GLU A 72 14.21 -6.20 14.38
CA GLU A 72 13.29 -6.46 13.28
C GLU A 72 12.32 -7.61 13.58
N ILE A 73 11.03 -7.36 13.38
CA ILE A 73 9.97 -8.36 13.50
C ILE A 73 9.79 -9.04 12.14
N PHE A 74 10.09 -10.34 12.09
CA PHE A 74 9.85 -11.19 10.91
C PHE A 74 8.50 -11.89 11.04
N ILE A 75 7.68 -11.84 10.00
CA ILE A 75 6.43 -12.59 9.93
C ILE A 75 6.73 -13.94 9.27
N GLY A 76 6.51 -15.03 10.02
CA GLY A 76 6.63 -16.38 9.48
C GLY A 76 5.63 -16.64 8.36
N ASP A 77 6.06 -17.37 7.33
CA ASP A 77 5.38 -17.51 6.03
C ASP A 77 4.07 -18.34 6.09
N ASP A 78 3.84 -19.13 7.15
CA ASP A 78 2.83 -20.19 7.12
C ASP A 78 1.93 -20.23 8.37
N ASN A 79 1.03 -19.26 8.56
CA ASN A 79 -0.20 -19.52 9.30
C ASN A 79 -1.27 -18.48 8.98
N ASP A 80 -2.37 -18.96 8.40
CA ASP A 80 -3.60 -18.21 8.10
C ASP A 80 -4.36 -17.75 9.37
N ASP A 81 -3.77 -17.95 10.56
CA ASP A 81 -4.31 -17.59 11.85
C ASP A 81 -3.89 -16.15 12.22
N TRP A 82 -4.56 -15.22 11.56
CA TRP A 82 -4.51 -13.78 11.84
C TRP A 82 -5.56 -13.46 12.91
N ASP A 83 -5.28 -13.82 14.16
CA ASP A 83 -6.14 -13.42 15.28
C ASP A 83 -6.01 -11.90 15.56
N GLY A 84 -7.05 -11.33 16.18
CA GLY A 84 -7.16 -9.89 16.40
C GLY A 84 -6.06 -9.32 17.29
N ASP A 85 -5.60 -10.09 18.30
CA ASP A 85 -4.57 -9.67 19.25
C ASP A 85 -3.18 -9.60 18.58
N ARG A 86 -2.87 -10.59 17.72
CA ARG A 86 -1.63 -10.63 16.95
C ARG A 86 -1.57 -9.54 15.89
N ILE A 87 -2.68 -9.27 15.21
CA ILE A 87 -2.76 -8.13 14.28
C ILE A 87 -2.55 -6.82 15.04
N GLN A 88 -3.18 -6.64 16.22
CA GLN A 88 -3.05 -5.42 16.99
C GLN A 88 -1.60 -5.17 17.44
N TYR A 89 -0.89 -6.22 17.88
CA TYR A 89 0.53 -6.15 18.20
C TYR A 89 1.37 -5.69 16.98
N PHE A 90 1.10 -6.25 15.81
CA PHE A 90 1.81 -5.88 14.59
C PHE A 90 1.49 -4.46 14.11
N ILE A 91 0.26 -3.97 14.26
CA ILE A 91 -0.09 -2.58 13.95
C ILE A 91 0.69 -1.63 14.87
N GLN A 92 0.75 -1.91 16.17
CA GLN A 92 1.48 -1.09 17.13
C GLN A 92 2.99 -1.05 16.86
N ASN A 93 3.53 -2.08 16.22
CA ASN A 93 4.96 -2.22 15.90
C ASN A 93 5.21 -2.19 14.38
N ILE A 94 4.32 -1.59 13.59
CA ILE A 94 4.37 -1.65 12.11
C ILE A 94 5.69 -1.13 11.53
N GLU A 95 6.31 -0.16 12.22
CA GLU A 95 7.58 0.44 11.83
C GLU A 95 8.78 -0.50 12.00
N ARG A 96 8.66 -1.50 12.88
CA ARG A 96 9.70 -2.50 13.20
C ARG A 96 9.67 -3.74 12.32
N ILE A 97 8.66 -3.85 11.45
CA ILE A 97 8.49 -5.00 10.57
C ILE A 97 9.40 -4.82 9.37
N ALA A 98 10.34 -5.73 9.16
CA ALA A 98 11.39 -5.57 8.15
C ALA A 98 10.82 -5.45 6.72
N SER A 99 9.88 -6.34 6.40
CA SER A 99 9.36 -6.45 5.04
C SER A 99 8.19 -5.48 4.78
N PRO A 100 8.27 -4.63 3.74
CA PRO A 100 7.16 -3.79 3.32
C PRO A 100 5.92 -4.59 2.93
N SER A 101 6.08 -5.79 2.36
CA SER A 101 4.94 -6.64 1.98
C SER A 101 4.20 -7.16 3.22
N ASP A 102 4.93 -7.47 4.29
CA ASP A 102 4.36 -7.95 5.54
C ASP A 102 3.59 -6.84 6.27
N ARG A 103 4.11 -5.60 6.26
CA ARG A 103 3.37 -4.43 6.75
C ARG A 103 2.02 -4.28 6.03
N ILE A 104 2.02 -4.44 4.71
CA ILE A 104 0.80 -4.37 3.90
C ILE A 104 -0.17 -5.51 4.27
N LYS A 105 0.32 -6.75 4.40
CA LYS A 105 -0.52 -7.90 4.81
C LYS A 105 -1.24 -7.62 6.13
N ILE A 106 -0.54 -7.08 7.13
CA ILE A 106 -1.12 -6.72 8.43
C ILE A 106 -2.18 -5.63 8.29
N LEU A 107 -1.88 -4.55 7.57
CA LEU A 107 -2.83 -3.45 7.36
C LEU A 107 -4.09 -3.92 6.63
N MET A 108 -3.93 -4.82 5.67
CA MET A 108 -5.05 -5.44 4.96
C MET A 108 -5.86 -6.36 5.87
N ALA A 109 -5.21 -7.22 6.67
CA ALA A 109 -5.89 -8.08 7.65
C ALA A 109 -6.72 -7.25 8.64
N ALA A 110 -6.16 -6.15 9.14
CA ALA A 110 -6.83 -5.21 10.03
C ALA A 110 -8.06 -4.54 9.38
N ALA A 111 -7.92 -4.08 8.13
CA ALA A 111 -9.00 -3.43 7.39
C ALA A 111 -10.13 -4.40 6.99
N CYS A 112 -9.83 -5.70 6.86
CA CYS A 112 -10.78 -6.74 6.48
C CYS A 112 -11.57 -7.33 7.65
N GLY A 113 -11.44 -6.81 8.88
CA GLY A 113 -12.26 -7.20 10.03
C GLY A 113 -11.70 -8.37 10.86
N ALA A 114 -10.44 -8.76 10.66
CA ALA A 114 -9.80 -9.77 11.53
C ALA A 114 -9.50 -9.24 12.96
N CYS A 115 -9.75 -7.95 13.22
CA CYS A 115 -9.67 -7.30 14.54
C CYS A 115 -11.04 -7.06 15.21
N ASP A 116 -12.10 -7.79 14.84
CA ASP A 116 -13.40 -7.63 15.50
C ASP A 116 -13.32 -8.08 16.97
N VAL A 117 -13.10 -7.11 17.86
CA VAL A 117 -13.25 -7.23 19.31
C VAL A 117 -14.74 -7.27 19.63
N VAL A 118 -15.21 -8.39 20.19
CA VAL A 118 -16.52 -8.49 20.87
C VAL A 118 -16.48 -7.74 22.19
#